data_AF-A0A382UQ39-F1
#
_entry.id   AF-A0A382UQ39-F1
#
_cell.length_a   1.000
_cell.length_b   1.000
_cell.length_c   1.000
_cell.angle_alpha   90.00
_cell.angle_beta   90.00
_cell.angle_gamma   90.00
#
_symmetry.space_group_name_H-M   'P 1'
#
loop_
_entity.id
_entity.type
_entity.pdbx_description
1 polymer ?
#
loop_
_entity_poly.entity_id
_entity_poly.type
_entity_poly.pdbx_seq_one_letter_code
_entity_poly.pdbx_strand_id
1 'polypeptide(L)'
;MTKKDFNVQNGRLYSLLETKDYGQIVFGCPPGIVKDFIRSNQPIPSKYVILSQTFCDSLNNFDFEFIVYSFLFSRASSSTVSTYCLAHQEKKIRNILNETLFGPRFDQLLESQASKLLNEKCLNEKNKNNLRSFLKKNIIRNKKISNLFDNHLRKHSSELELKCYIKQLIEEKVLPKNKPILN
;
A
#
# COMPACT_ATOMS: atom_id res chain seq x y z
N MET A 1 -2.32 -1.27 -37.76
CA MET A 1 -1.00 -1.45 -37.13
C MET A 1 -0.19 -2.41 -37.97
N THR A 2 0.92 -1.93 -38.53
CA THR A 2 1.84 -2.76 -39.32
C THR A 2 2.89 -3.37 -38.40
N LYS A 3 3.39 -4.59 -38.71
CA LYS A 3 4.46 -5.27 -37.93
C LYS A 3 5.75 -4.45 -37.74
N LYS A 4 5.90 -3.30 -38.40
CA LYS A 4 7.03 -2.38 -38.27
C LYS A 4 6.94 -1.43 -37.07
N ASP A 5 5.80 -1.39 -36.38
CA ASP A 5 5.53 -0.39 -35.33
C ASP A 5 5.89 -0.87 -33.91
N PHE A 6 6.26 -2.15 -33.76
CA PHE A 6 6.61 -2.75 -32.48
C PHE A 6 7.68 -3.84 -32.61
N ASN A 7 8.46 -4.02 -31.55
CA ASN A 7 9.44 -5.09 -31.41
C ASN A 7 9.13 -5.93 -30.16
N VAL A 8 9.35 -7.24 -30.22
CA VAL A 8 9.12 -8.14 -29.09
C VAL A 8 10.41 -8.88 -28.76
N GLN A 9 10.82 -8.78 -27.51
CA GLN A 9 11.95 -9.53 -26.95
C GLN A 9 11.43 -10.47 -25.86
N ASN A 10 11.89 -11.72 -25.84
CA ASN A 10 11.46 -12.70 -24.84
C ASN A 10 12.60 -12.96 -23.85
N GLY A 11 12.32 -12.68 -22.57
CA GLY A 11 13.11 -13.16 -21.46
C GLY A 11 12.67 -14.55 -21.01
N ARG A 12 13.27 -15.06 -19.93
CA ARG A 12 13.00 -16.43 -19.44
C ARG A 12 11.55 -16.62 -18.98
N LEU A 13 10.95 -15.61 -18.36
CA LEU A 13 9.59 -15.64 -17.76
C LEU A 13 8.83 -14.32 -17.98
N TYR A 14 9.25 -13.53 -18.95
CA TYR A 14 8.61 -12.26 -19.31
C TYR A 14 8.82 -11.98 -20.80
N SER A 15 7.98 -11.12 -21.36
CA SER A 15 8.16 -10.57 -22.71
C SER A 15 8.21 -9.05 -22.63
N LEU A 16 9.14 -8.43 -23.35
CA LEU A 16 9.26 -7.00 -23.51
C LEU A 16 8.68 -6.61 -24.87
N LEU A 17 7.64 -5.78 -24.85
CA LEU A 17 7.07 -5.14 -26.03
C LEU A 17 7.61 -3.71 -26.11
N GLU A 18 8.37 -3.42 -27.15
CA GLU A 18 8.83 -2.07 -27.45
C GLU A 18 7.91 -1.48 -28.50
N THR A 19 7.35 -0.31 -28.18
CA THR A 19 6.44 0.40 -29.06
C THR A 19 7.01 1.79 -29.35
N LYS A 20 6.74 2.31 -30.54
CA LYS A 20 7.18 3.65 -30.93
C LYS A 20 6.57 4.74 -30.03
N ASP A 21 5.28 4.65 -29.74
CA ASP A 21 4.53 5.73 -29.07
C ASP A 21 4.31 5.51 -27.57
N TYR A 22 4.28 4.26 -27.10
CA TYR A 22 4.03 3.93 -25.68
C TYR A 22 5.29 3.49 -24.93
N GLY A 23 6.43 3.43 -25.61
CA GLY A 23 7.71 2.97 -25.07
C GLY A 23 7.72 1.47 -24.75
N GLN A 24 8.48 1.10 -23.73
CA GLN A 24 8.68 -0.28 -23.28
C GLN A 24 7.58 -0.73 -22.31
N ILE A 25 6.97 -1.88 -22.61
CA ILE A 25 5.93 -2.54 -21.81
C ILE A 25 6.37 -3.97 -21.53
N VAL A 26 6.41 -4.34 -20.25
CA VAL A 26 6.79 -5.69 -19.82
C VAL A 26 5.55 -6.51 -19.52
N PHE A 27 5.46 -7.71 -20.10
CA PHE A 27 4.46 -8.71 -19.78
C PHE A 27 5.07 -9.73 -18.82
N GLY A 28 4.57 -9.76 -17.58
CA GLY A 28 5.15 -10.52 -16.48
C GLY A 28 6.09 -9.69 -15.60
N CYS A 29 6.51 -10.26 -14.47
CA CYS A 29 7.45 -9.61 -13.55
C CYS A 29 8.16 -10.68 -12.69
N PRO A 30 8.98 -11.56 -13.28
CA PRO A 30 9.65 -12.61 -12.54
C PRO A 30 10.67 -12.09 -11.53
N PRO A 31 10.94 -12.86 -10.46
CA PRO A 31 12.04 -12.58 -9.56
C PRO A 31 13.35 -12.38 -10.34
N GLY A 32 14.11 -11.34 -9.97
CA GLY A 32 15.40 -11.04 -10.61
C GLY A 32 15.33 -10.25 -11.91
N ILE A 33 14.14 -9.90 -12.43
CA ILE A 33 14.00 -9.12 -13.67
C ILE A 33 14.81 -7.80 -13.67
N VAL A 34 14.94 -7.15 -12.52
CA VAL A 34 15.77 -5.94 -12.36
C VAL A 34 17.23 -6.21 -12.73
N LYS A 35 17.76 -7.36 -12.32
CA LYS A 35 19.14 -7.76 -12.62
C LYS A 35 19.33 -8.03 -14.10
N ASP A 36 18.31 -8.56 -14.78
CA ASP A 36 18.37 -8.81 -16.22
C ASP A 36 18.51 -7.48 -16.99
N PHE A 37 17.71 -6.46 -16.67
CA PHE A 37 17.83 -5.15 -17.29
C PHE A 37 19.17 -4.46 -16.98
N ILE A 38 19.65 -4.54 -15.74
CA ILE A 38 20.96 -3.98 -15.36
C ILE A 38 22.09 -4.66 -16.15
N ARG A 39 22.08 -6.00 -16.25
CA ARG A 39 23.11 -6.77 -17.00
C ARG A 39 23.11 -6.43 -18.49
N SER A 40 21.93 -6.19 -19.05
CA SER A 40 21.77 -5.79 -20.45
C SER A 40 22.02 -4.30 -20.69
N ASN A 41 22.43 -3.54 -19.67
CA ASN A 41 22.59 -2.08 -19.71
C ASN A 41 21.34 -1.34 -20.25
N GLN A 42 20.16 -1.88 -19.92
CA GLN A 42 18.87 -1.33 -20.33
C GLN A 42 18.20 -0.64 -19.14
N PRO A 43 17.46 0.47 -19.39
CA PRO A 43 16.68 1.10 -18.33
C PRO A 43 15.55 0.17 -17.89
N ILE A 44 15.28 0.14 -16.57
CA ILE A 44 14.13 -0.61 -16.03
C ILE A 44 12.84 0.00 -16.61
N PRO A 45 11.97 -0.77 -17.29
CA PRO A 45 10.71 -0.24 -17.81
C PRO A 45 9.78 0.26 -16.70
N SER A 46 8.84 1.14 -17.03
CA SER A 46 7.87 1.67 -16.05
C SER A 46 6.45 1.13 -16.24
N LYS A 47 6.21 0.29 -17.25
CA LYS A 47 4.88 -0.24 -17.58
C LYS A 47 4.92 -1.76 -17.53
N TYR A 48 4.09 -2.34 -16.67
CA TYR A 48 4.03 -3.79 -16.45
C TYR A 48 2.60 -4.30 -16.62
N VAL A 49 2.44 -5.37 -17.39
CA VAL A 49 1.20 -6.11 -17.56
C VAL A 49 1.29 -7.39 -16.75
N ILE A 50 0.34 -7.57 -15.83
CA ILE A 50 0.27 -8.74 -14.98
C ILE A 50 -0.53 -9.82 -15.69
N LEU A 51 0.12 -10.94 -15.93
CA LEU A 51 -0.50 -12.11 -16.54
C LEU A 51 -1.54 -12.70 -15.59
N SER A 52 -2.60 -13.31 -16.14
CA SER A 52 -3.68 -13.94 -15.36
C SER A 52 -3.16 -15.02 -14.41
N GLN A 53 -2.07 -15.69 -14.79
CA GLN A 53 -1.36 -16.69 -14.00
C GLN A 53 -0.03 -16.12 -13.50
N THR A 54 0.06 -15.85 -12.20
CA THR A 54 1.32 -15.46 -11.55
C THR A 54 2.05 -16.63 -10.91
N PHE A 55 1.36 -17.78 -10.76
CA PHE A 55 1.92 -19.02 -10.26
C PHE A 55 2.06 -20.03 -11.40
N CYS A 56 3.22 -20.69 -11.47
CA CYS A 56 3.48 -21.83 -12.34
C CYS A 56 4.28 -22.85 -11.53
N ASP A 57 3.90 -24.13 -11.59
CA ASP A 57 4.55 -25.22 -10.84
C ASP A 57 4.72 -24.94 -9.33
N SER A 58 3.70 -24.34 -8.70
CA SER A 58 3.69 -23.90 -7.29
C SER A 58 4.70 -22.80 -6.94
N LEU A 59 5.41 -22.24 -7.92
CA LEU A 59 6.31 -21.11 -7.74
C LEU A 59 5.61 -19.80 -8.11
N ASN A 60 5.76 -18.78 -7.27
CA ASN A 60 5.33 -17.43 -7.59
C ASN A 60 6.36 -16.78 -8.52
N ASN A 61 5.98 -16.56 -9.78
CA ASN A 61 6.78 -15.89 -10.80
C ASN A 61 6.42 -14.40 -10.93
N PHE A 62 5.81 -13.83 -9.89
CA PHE A 62 5.44 -12.42 -9.84
C PHE A 62 6.01 -11.76 -8.59
N ASP A 63 7.00 -10.90 -8.83
CA ASP A 63 7.76 -10.20 -7.81
C ASP A 63 7.87 -8.70 -8.14
N PHE A 64 6.75 -8.01 -7.95
CA PHE A 64 6.62 -6.60 -8.32
C PHE A 64 7.16 -5.64 -7.25
N GLU A 65 7.31 -6.09 -6.02
CA GLU A 65 7.84 -5.29 -4.91
C GLU A 65 9.24 -4.73 -5.24
N PHE A 66 10.11 -5.54 -5.83
CA PHE A 66 11.45 -5.11 -6.25
C PHE A 66 11.45 -4.05 -7.37
N ILE A 67 10.44 -4.04 -8.24
CA ILE A 67 10.29 -2.96 -9.22
C ILE A 67 10.01 -1.65 -8.47
N VAL A 68 9.10 -1.68 -7.50
CA VAL A 68 8.73 -0.50 -6.73
C VAL A 68 9.94 0.02 -5.94
N TYR A 69 10.67 -0.84 -5.24
CA TYR A 69 11.92 -0.44 -4.56
C TYR A 69 12.93 0.15 -5.52
N SER A 70 13.15 -0.49 -6.66
CA SER A 70 14.10 0.00 -7.65
C SER A 70 13.74 1.42 -8.08
N PHE A 71 12.48 1.71 -8.35
CA PHE A 71 12.05 3.06 -8.70
C PHE A 71 12.16 4.05 -7.53
N LEU A 72 11.83 3.62 -6.31
CA LEU A 72 11.96 4.45 -5.11
C LEU A 72 13.40 4.92 -4.87
N PHE A 73 14.39 4.04 -5.10
CA PHE A 73 15.80 4.34 -4.81
C PHE A 73 16.61 4.85 -6.01
N SER A 74 16.27 4.43 -7.22
CA SER A 74 17.12 4.71 -8.41
C SER A 74 16.62 5.84 -9.30
N ARG A 75 15.39 6.33 -9.16
CA ARG A 75 14.81 7.29 -10.10
C ARG A 75 14.43 8.63 -9.46
N ALA A 76 14.40 9.67 -10.30
CA ALA A 76 13.97 11.01 -9.94
C ALA A 76 12.55 11.00 -9.32
N SER A 77 12.32 11.92 -8.38
CA SER A 77 11.17 12.05 -7.49
C SER A 77 9.78 12.22 -8.14
N SER A 78 9.66 12.05 -9.46
CA SER A 78 8.41 12.09 -10.23
C SER A 78 8.14 10.82 -11.06
N SER A 79 9.00 9.80 -10.95
CA SER A 79 8.88 8.58 -11.76
C SER A 79 7.72 7.71 -11.26
N THR A 80 6.80 7.37 -12.16
CA THR A 80 5.66 6.50 -11.85
C THR A 80 5.84 5.13 -12.49
N VAL A 81 5.58 4.07 -11.74
CA VAL A 81 5.41 2.71 -12.28
C VAL A 81 3.93 2.45 -12.44
N SER A 82 3.52 2.01 -13.64
CA SER A 82 2.15 1.68 -13.99
C SER A 82 1.99 0.18 -14.17
N THR A 83 0.94 -0.35 -13.56
CA THR A 83 0.62 -1.77 -13.59
C THR A 83 -0.76 -1.96 -14.20
N TYR A 84 -0.84 -2.80 -15.23
CA TYR A 84 -2.06 -3.15 -15.93
C TYR A 84 -2.46 -4.57 -15.54
N CYS A 85 -3.65 -4.72 -14.98
CA CYS A 85 -4.15 -6.00 -14.48
C CYS A 85 -5.68 -6.03 -14.50
N LEU A 86 -6.26 -7.23 -14.32
CA LEU A 86 -7.70 -7.38 -14.16
C LEU A 86 -8.15 -6.88 -12.78
N ALA A 87 -9.41 -6.45 -12.66
CA ALA A 87 -9.94 -5.86 -11.42
C ALA A 87 -9.78 -6.75 -10.17
N HIS A 88 -9.90 -8.07 -10.31
CA HIS A 88 -9.71 -8.99 -9.19
C HIS A 88 -8.23 -9.18 -8.81
N GLN A 89 -7.30 -9.00 -9.76
CA GLN A 89 -5.86 -9.06 -9.50
C GLN A 89 -5.42 -7.80 -8.76
N GLU A 90 -5.92 -6.63 -9.16
CA GLU A 90 -5.66 -5.36 -8.50
C GLU A 90 -5.82 -5.45 -6.98
N LYS A 91 -6.95 -6.01 -6.53
CA LYS A 91 -7.23 -6.19 -5.10
C LYS A 91 -6.21 -7.09 -4.41
N LYS A 92 -5.80 -8.19 -5.06
CA LYS A 92 -4.79 -9.12 -4.53
C LYS A 92 -3.42 -8.45 -4.44
N ILE A 93 -2.99 -7.76 -5.49
CA ILE A 93 -1.71 -7.04 -5.54
C ILE A 93 -1.67 -5.94 -4.49
N ARG A 94 -2.76 -5.17 -4.36
CA ARG A 94 -2.87 -4.13 -3.33
C ARG A 94 -2.73 -4.71 -1.94
N ASN A 95 -3.34 -5.86 -1.66
CA ASN A 95 -3.16 -6.55 -0.38
C ASN A 95 -1.71 -6.97 -0.16
N ILE A 96 -1.08 -7.63 -1.15
CA ILE A 96 0.32 -8.05 -1.07
C ILE A 96 1.22 -6.85 -0.79
N LEU A 97 1.11 -5.78 -1.58
CA LEU A 97 1.92 -4.58 -1.40
C LEU A 97 1.67 -3.88 -0.06
N ASN A 98 0.45 -3.92 0.48
CA ASN A 98 0.19 -3.40 1.83
C ASN A 98 0.88 -4.26 2.90
N GLU A 99 0.88 -5.59 2.76
CA GLU A 99 1.52 -6.48 3.72
C GLU A 99 3.06 -6.45 3.63
N THR A 100 3.62 -6.28 2.43
CA THR A 100 5.07 -6.40 2.22
C THR A 100 5.80 -5.06 2.12
N LEU A 101 5.17 -4.03 1.53
CA LEU A 101 5.86 -2.78 1.18
C LEU A 101 5.35 -1.56 1.96
N PHE A 102 4.04 -1.31 1.93
CA PHE A 102 3.47 -0.09 2.50
C PHE A 102 3.19 -0.21 4.00
N GLY A 103 3.13 -1.44 4.51
CA GLY A 103 2.76 -1.74 5.88
C GLY A 103 1.28 -1.52 6.18
N PRO A 104 0.87 -1.76 7.44
CA PRO A 104 -0.50 -1.59 7.88
C PRO A 104 -0.91 -0.12 7.81
N ARG A 105 -2.13 0.12 7.34
CA ARG A 105 -2.72 1.45 7.38
C ARG A 105 -2.97 1.90 8.83
N PHE A 106 -3.04 3.20 9.04
CA PHE A 106 -3.29 3.79 10.35
C PHE A 106 -4.58 3.28 11.02
N ASP A 107 -5.66 3.08 10.27
CA ASP A 107 -6.90 2.49 10.78
C ASP A 107 -6.71 1.05 11.29
N GLN A 108 -5.93 0.25 10.57
CA GLN A 108 -5.62 -1.13 10.97
C GLN A 108 -4.78 -1.17 12.25
N LEU A 109 -3.81 -0.26 12.38
CA LEU A 109 -3.01 -0.11 13.60
C LEU A 109 -3.89 0.26 14.80
N LEU A 110 -4.79 1.23 14.64
CA LEU A 110 -5.70 1.62 15.70
C LEU A 110 -6.69 0.51 16.08
N GLU A 111 -7.20 -0.26 15.11
CA GLU A 111 -8.12 -1.38 15.39
C GLU A 111 -7.40 -2.51 16.16
N SER A 112 -6.12 -2.76 15.86
CA SER A 112 -5.28 -3.68 16.62
C SER A 112 -5.08 -3.21 18.07
N GLN A 113 -4.68 -1.95 18.27
CA GLN A 113 -4.49 -1.38 19.62
C GLN A 113 -5.79 -1.32 20.42
N ALA A 114 -6.90 -0.99 19.77
CA ALA A 114 -8.23 -1.02 20.39
C ALA A 114 -8.60 -2.43 20.86
N SER A 115 -8.32 -3.46 20.05
CA SER A 115 -8.60 -4.86 20.40
C SER A 115 -7.80 -5.30 21.62
N LYS A 116 -6.51 -4.90 21.70
CA LYS A 116 -5.66 -5.13 22.87
C LYS A 116 -6.26 -4.48 24.13
N LEU A 117 -6.60 -3.19 24.05
CA LEU A 117 -7.20 -2.45 25.17
C LEU A 117 -8.53 -3.07 25.65
N LEU A 118 -9.38 -3.52 24.72
CA LEU A 118 -10.65 -4.17 25.05
C LEU A 118 -10.50 -5.54 25.71
N ASN A 119 -9.37 -6.21 25.53
CA ASN A 119 -9.10 -7.52 26.11
C ASN A 119 -8.32 -7.43 27.43
N GLU A 120 -7.47 -6.41 27.59
CA GLU A 120 -6.71 -6.18 28.84
C GLU A 120 -7.57 -5.58 29.95
N LYS A 121 -8.62 -4.85 29.60
CA LYS A 121 -9.54 -4.28 30.60
C LYS A 121 -10.60 -5.31 30.97
N CYS A 122 -10.76 -5.55 32.27
CA CYS A 122 -11.87 -6.35 32.83
C CYS A 122 -13.22 -5.61 32.71
N LEU A 123 -13.63 -5.32 31.47
CA LEU A 123 -14.92 -4.73 31.16
C LEU A 123 -15.98 -5.83 31.08
N ASN A 124 -17.20 -5.54 31.52
CA ASN A 124 -18.34 -6.38 31.18
C ASN A 124 -18.64 -6.29 29.68
N GLU A 125 -19.37 -7.29 29.14
CA GLU A 125 -19.67 -7.38 27.71
C GLU A 125 -20.38 -6.14 27.15
N LYS A 126 -21.29 -5.53 27.94
CA LYS A 126 -21.99 -4.31 27.54
C LYS A 126 -21.02 -3.15 27.34
N ASN A 127 -20.13 -2.90 28.30
CA ASN A 127 -19.16 -1.81 28.26
C ASN A 127 -18.10 -2.07 27.19
N LYS A 128 -17.68 -3.33 27.00
CA LYS A 128 -16.79 -3.73 25.91
C LYS A 128 -17.39 -3.39 24.55
N ASN A 129 -18.66 -3.72 24.32
CA ASN A 129 -19.36 -3.41 23.08
C ASN A 129 -19.55 -1.90 22.86
N ASN A 130 -19.93 -1.16 23.91
CA ASN A 130 -20.06 0.29 23.85
C ASN A 130 -18.72 0.96 23.49
N LEU A 131 -17.65 0.59 24.17
CA LEU A 131 -16.31 1.12 23.93
C LEU A 131 -15.81 0.77 22.52
N ARG A 132 -16.03 -0.47 22.06
CA ARG A 132 -15.69 -0.89 20.69
C ARG A 132 -16.41 -0.04 19.65
N SER A 133 -17.72 0.17 19.83
CA SER A 133 -18.53 0.99 18.93
C SER A 133 -18.03 2.45 18.90
N PHE A 134 -17.74 3.00 20.08
CA PHE A 134 -17.18 4.35 20.22
C PHE A 134 -15.84 4.48 19.49
N LEU A 135 -14.87 3.60 19.76
CA LEU A 135 -13.54 3.63 19.15
C LEU A 135 -13.64 3.52 17.62
N LYS A 136 -14.44 2.57 17.13
CA LYS A 136 -14.60 2.34 15.69
C LYS A 136 -15.21 3.52 14.95
N LYS A 137 -16.27 4.10 15.50
CA LYS A 137 -17.00 5.20 14.86
C LYS A 137 -16.28 6.54 14.98
N ASN A 138 -15.71 6.83 16.14
CA ASN A 138 -15.26 8.18 16.48
C ASN A 138 -13.74 8.39 16.41
N ILE A 139 -12.95 7.31 16.50
CA ILE A 139 -11.49 7.37 16.48
C ILE A 139 -10.93 6.72 15.22
N ILE A 140 -11.13 5.41 15.06
CA ILE A 140 -10.50 4.61 13.98
C ILE A 140 -10.88 5.13 12.59
N ARG A 141 -12.17 5.40 12.36
CA ARG A 141 -12.68 5.89 11.07
C ARG A 141 -12.67 7.41 10.93
N ASN A 142 -12.05 8.13 11.87
CA ASN A 142 -12.07 9.58 11.88
C ASN A 142 -11.01 10.15 10.92
N LYS A 143 -11.46 10.61 9.75
CA LYS A 143 -10.59 11.21 8.72
C LYS A 143 -9.74 12.37 9.24
N LYS A 144 -10.23 13.15 10.21
CA LYS A 144 -9.44 14.27 10.76
C LYS A 144 -8.24 13.78 11.55
N ILE A 145 -8.39 12.70 12.30
CA ILE A 145 -7.29 12.07 13.04
C ILE A 145 -6.28 11.45 12.06
N SER A 146 -6.76 10.71 11.06
CA SER A 146 -5.88 10.13 10.02
C SER A 146 -5.09 11.20 9.27
N ASN A 147 -5.77 12.25 8.77
CA ASN A 147 -5.10 13.33 8.04
C ASN A 147 -4.10 14.10 8.92
N LEU A 148 -4.40 14.30 10.20
CA LEU A 148 -3.49 14.92 11.14
C LEU A 148 -2.22 14.07 11.30
N PHE A 149 -2.39 12.76 11.52
CA PHE A 149 -1.28 11.81 11.62
C PHE A 149 -0.42 11.81 10.35
N ASP A 150 -1.03 11.68 9.18
CA ASP A 150 -0.33 11.66 7.89
C ASP A 150 0.44 12.98 7.63
N ASN A 151 -0.14 14.13 8.00
CA ASN A 151 0.51 15.42 7.85
C ASN A 151 1.74 15.58 8.75
N HIS A 152 1.68 15.07 9.98
CA HIS A 152 2.82 15.09 10.90
C HIS A 152 3.90 14.09 10.51
N LEU A 153 3.52 12.91 10.02
CA LEU A 153 4.48 11.96 9.45
C LEU A 153 5.26 12.57 8.28
N ARG A 154 4.59 13.25 7.35
CA ARG A 154 5.23 13.94 6.21
C ARG A 154 6.19 15.04 6.64
N LYS A 155 5.93 15.68 7.78
CA LYS A 155 6.77 16.73 8.35
C LYS A 155 7.88 16.21 9.24
N HIS A 156 7.98 14.89 9.43
CA HIS A 156 8.89 14.27 10.38
C HIS A 156 8.77 14.88 11.79
N SER A 157 7.54 15.22 12.21
CA SER A 157 7.28 15.77 13.54
C SER A 157 7.68 14.77 14.63
N SER A 158 8.06 15.29 15.79
CA SER A 158 8.40 14.45 16.94
C SER A 158 7.18 13.69 17.46
N GLU A 159 7.42 12.55 18.10
CA GLU A 159 6.36 11.76 18.73
C GLU A 159 5.58 12.56 19.79
N LEU A 160 6.29 13.41 20.56
CA LEU A 160 5.69 14.25 21.60
C LEU A 160 4.69 15.25 21.01
N GLU A 161 5.07 15.96 19.96
CA GLU A 161 4.19 16.90 19.28
C GLU A 161 2.95 16.19 18.73
N LEU A 162 3.15 15.06 18.03
CA LEU A 162 2.07 14.27 17.46
C LEU A 162 1.07 13.82 18.53
N LYS A 163 1.59 13.33 19.67
CA LYS A 163 0.78 12.90 20.80
C LYS A 163 -0.05 14.05 21.38
N CYS A 164 0.55 15.23 21.55
CA CYS A 164 -0.14 16.42 22.03
C CYS A 164 -1.29 16.82 21.10
N TYR A 165 -1.06 16.91 19.79
CA TYR A 165 -2.09 17.32 18.83
C TYR A 165 -3.22 16.30 18.70
N ILE A 166 -2.90 15.00 18.65
CA ILE A 166 -3.93 13.96 18.60
C ILE A 166 -4.76 13.98 19.88
N LYS A 167 -4.12 14.11 21.05
CA LYS A 167 -4.83 14.19 22.34
C LYS A 167 -5.79 15.38 22.38
N GLN A 168 -5.32 16.58 22.05
CA GLN A 168 -6.14 17.78 21.98
C GLN A 168 -7.34 17.60 21.05
N LEU A 169 -7.12 17.04 19.85
CA LEU A 169 -8.19 16.79 18.90
C LEU A 169 -9.28 15.85 19.45
N ILE A 170 -8.88 14.80 20.17
CA ILE A 170 -9.81 13.86 20.79
C ILE A 170 -10.59 14.54 21.93
N GLU A 171 -9.89 15.23 22.83
CA GLU A 171 -10.49 15.87 24.01
C GLU A 171 -11.44 17.00 23.64
N GLU A 172 -11.11 17.81 22.64
CA GLU A 172 -11.91 18.98 22.27
C GLU A 172 -13.02 18.65 21.26
N LYS A 173 -12.78 17.73 20.32
CA LYS A 173 -13.69 17.52 19.19
C LYS A 173 -14.41 16.18 19.18
N VAL A 174 -13.89 15.17 19.88
CA VAL A 174 -14.46 13.82 19.84
C VAL A 174 -15.24 13.51 21.11
N LEU A 175 -14.64 13.70 22.29
CA LEU A 175 -15.31 13.39 23.58
C LEU A 175 -16.55 14.24 23.84
N PRO A 176 -16.55 15.58 23.63
CA PRO A 176 -17.70 16.43 23.99
C PRO A 176 -18.96 16.09 23.20
N LYS A 177 -18.81 15.62 21.95
CA LYS A 177 -19.92 15.22 21.08
C LYS A 177 -20.53 13.87 21.43
N ASN A 178 -19.87 13.09 22.27
CA ASN A 178 -20.23 11.70 22.59
C ASN A 178 -20.51 11.50 24.10
N LYS A 179 -20.66 12.58 24.88
CA LYS A 179 -21.06 12.55 26.29
C LYS A 179 -22.25 11.63 26.62
N PRO A 180 -23.33 11.51 25.80
CA PRO A 180 -24.43 10.60 26.13
C PRO A 180 -24.09 9.10 26.03
N ILE A 181 -22.93 8.72 25.48
CA ILE A 181 -22.51 7.32 25.31
C ILE A 181 -21.58 6.85 26.46
N LEU A 182 -21.06 7.79 27.25
CA LEU A 182 -20.09 7.54 28.33
C LEU A 182 -20.72 7.49 29.73
N ASN A 183 -22.03 7.77 29.85
CA ASN A 183 -22.81 7.64 31.08
C ASN A 183 -23.62 6.36 31.09
#